data_AF-A0A0F5PHD0-F1
#
_entry.id   AF-A0A0F5PHD0-F1
#
_cell.length_a   1.000
_cell.length_b   1.000
_cell.length_c   1.000
_cell.angle_alpha   90.00
_cell.angle_beta   90.00
_cell.angle_gamma   90.00
#
_symmetry.space_group_name_H-M   'P 1'
#
loop_
_entity.id
_entity.type
_entity.pdbx_description
1 polymer ?
#
loop_
_entity_poly.entity_id
_entity_poly.type
_entity_poly.pdbx_seq_one_letter_code
_entity_poly.pdbx_strand_id
1 'polypeptide(L)'
;MARAGRKRKAGARDKSGRLIATPRQRVDRGTAELRLHRARRAGALDPQAARLWQQGKAEEAIEAIGSGDHGQAVDAIGRAWLAGLLAHPARSAEAMRDAGRVLFKLYWSHYAELAPSGGLYREMLGRGIVRSTTEHDIERAAQLEGALNRRFAILDDCGRDVRKAVESLCIDHHFEFGPLWLDRLIAARRQKIAADTEASLRIEAAVLGLAALT
;
A
#
# COMPACT_ATOMS: atom_id res chain seq x y z
N MET A 1 -52.16 -6.09 8.16
CA MET A 1 -50.85 -6.75 7.95
C MET A 1 -49.72 -5.75 8.16
N ALA A 2 -48.92 -5.88 9.22
CA ALA A 2 -47.83 -4.96 9.52
C ALA A 2 -46.63 -5.22 8.59
N ARG A 3 -46.12 -4.18 7.93
CA ARG A 3 -44.94 -4.27 7.04
C ARG A 3 -43.71 -4.69 7.86
N ALA A 4 -43.06 -5.78 7.47
CA ALA A 4 -41.81 -6.22 8.07
C ALA A 4 -40.74 -5.13 7.97
N GLY A 5 -40.26 -4.65 9.12
CA GLY A 5 -39.23 -3.62 9.19
C GLY A 5 -37.93 -4.10 8.56
N ARG A 6 -37.29 -3.25 7.74
CA ARG A 6 -36.01 -3.52 7.10
C ARG A 6 -34.95 -3.84 8.17
N LYS A 7 -34.31 -5.02 8.08
CA LYS A 7 -33.20 -5.41 8.97
C LYS A 7 -32.14 -4.31 8.96
N ARG A 8 -31.81 -3.79 10.14
CA ARG A 8 -30.79 -2.74 10.31
C ARG A 8 -29.40 -3.34 10.11
N LYS A 9 -28.49 -2.57 9.50
CA LYS A 9 -27.07 -2.95 9.39
C LYS A 9 -26.44 -3.11 10.79
N ALA A 10 -25.67 -4.17 10.97
CA ALA A 10 -24.91 -4.46 12.19
C ALA A 10 -23.75 -3.46 12.39
N GLY A 11 -23.40 -3.15 13.64
CA GLY A 11 -22.28 -2.29 14.00
C GLY A 11 -22.54 -1.44 15.25
N ALA A 12 -21.45 -0.97 15.89
CA ALA A 12 -21.51 -0.08 17.03
C ALA A 12 -22.18 1.26 16.66
N ARG A 13 -22.97 1.83 17.59
CA ARG A 13 -23.76 3.04 17.35
C ARG A 13 -23.48 4.10 18.40
N ASP A 14 -23.57 5.37 17.98
CA ASP A 14 -23.48 6.49 18.89
C ASP A 14 -24.78 6.67 19.69
N LYS A 15 -24.77 7.63 20.63
CA LYS A 15 -25.95 7.95 21.45
C LYS A 15 -27.17 8.41 20.64
N SER A 16 -26.97 8.83 19.37
CA SER A 16 -28.03 9.22 18.45
C SER A 16 -28.54 8.07 17.56
N GLY A 17 -28.01 6.86 17.75
CA GLY A 17 -28.38 5.66 17.01
C GLY A 17 -27.77 5.57 15.61
N ARG A 18 -26.84 6.45 15.24
CA ARG A 18 -26.09 6.37 13.98
C ARG A 18 -24.97 5.35 14.12
N LEU A 19 -24.66 4.63 13.03
CA LEU A 19 -23.49 3.75 13.01
C LEU A 19 -22.23 4.58 13.24
N ILE A 20 -21.45 4.23 14.25
CA ILE A 20 -20.14 4.81 14.46
C ILE A 20 -19.30 4.40 13.26
N ALA A 21 -18.81 5.38 12.50
CA ALA A 21 -17.83 5.12 11.47
C ALA A 21 -16.64 4.46 12.16
N THR A 22 -16.39 3.18 11.89
CA THR A 22 -15.13 2.55 12.28
C THR A 22 -14.04 3.46 11.75
N PRO A 23 -13.18 4.06 12.60
CA PRO A 23 -12.11 4.89 12.09
C PRO A 23 -11.38 4.04 11.07
N ARG A 24 -11.30 4.51 9.82
CA ARG A 24 -10.43 3.88 8.81
C ARG A 24 -9.10 3.71 9.52
N GLN A 25 -8.71 2.46 9.78
CA GLN A 25 -7.45 2.16 10.45
C GLN A 25 -6.39 2.98 9.70
N ARG A 26 -5.89 4.05 10.34
CA ARG A 26 -4.85 4.87 9.75
C ARG A 26 -3.68 3.90 9.62
N VAL A 27 -3.38 3.54 8.38
CA VAL A 27 -2.27 2.65 8.05
C VAL A 27 -1.05 3.25 8.73
N ASP A 28 -0.39 2.47 9.59
CA ASP A 28 0.86 2.87 10.21
C ASP A 28 1.87 3.12 9.09
N ARG A 29 2.50 4.28 9.12
CA ARG A 29 3.36 4.76 8.03
C ARG A 29 4.84 4.53 8.33
N GLY A 30 5.17 3.94 9.48
CA GLY A 30 6.53 3.81 10.00
C GLY A 30 7.02 5.10 10.69
N THR A 31 8.26 5.06 11.20
CA THR A 31 8.90 6.19 11.89
C THR A 31 9.07 7.41 10.99
N ALA A 32 9.13 8.61 11.57
CA ALA A 32 9.21 9.84 10.81
C ALA A 32 10.48 9.93 9.94
N GLU A 33 11.62 9.45 10.45
CA GLU A 33 12.90 9.39 9.76
C GLU A 33 12.83 8.52 8.51
N LEU A 34 12.21 7.34 8.64
CA LEU A 34 12.03 6.41 7.54
C LEU A 34 11.14 7.02 6.45
N ARG A 35 10.06 7.68 6.86
CA ARG A 35 9.16 8.39 5.95
C ARG A 35 9.87 9.55 5.23
N LEU A 36 10.76 10.29 5.89
CA LEU A 36 11.53 11.39 5.28
C LEU A 36 12.56 10.88 4.28
N HIS A 37 13.25 9.79 4.62
CA HIS A 37 14.18 9.14 3.72
C HIS A 37 13.49 8.65 2.45
N ARG A 38 12.28 8.11 2.59
CA ARG A 38 11.45 7.69 1.44
C ARG A 38 10.93 8.88 0.63
N ALA A 39 10.48 9.95 1.30
CA ALA A 39 9.99 11.17 0.67
C ALA A 39 11.01 11.77 -0.33
N ARG A 40 12.31 11.75 -0.01
CA ARG A 40 13.39 12.23 -0.91
C ARG A 40 13.45 11.55 -2.27
N ARG A 41 12.79 10.40 -2.44
CA ARG A 41 12.73 9.68 -3.73
C ARG A 41 11.71 10.28 -4.70
N ALA A 42 10.69 10.96 -4.18
CA ALA A 42 9.76 11.75 -5.00
C ALA A 42 10.48 12.92 -5.67
N GLY A 43 11.48 13.50 -4.97
CA GLY A 43 12.27 14.65 -5.39
C GLY A 43 12.92 15.30 -4.16
N ALA A 44 13.52 16.48 -4.35
CA ALA A 44 13.99 17.29 -3.23
C ALA A 44 12.82 17.56 -2.26
N LEU A 45 13.09 17.49 -0.95
CA LEU A 45 12.10 17.87 0.05
C LEU A 45 11.82 19.37 -0.07
N ASP A 46 10.61 19.77 0.34
CA ASP A 46 10.30 21.17 0.56
C ASP A 46 11.36 21.81 1.49
N PRO A 47 11.82 23.05 1.22
CA PRO A 47 12.85 23.70 2.02
C PRO A 47 12.55 23.77 3.52
N GLN A 48 11.28 23.89 3.92
CA GLN A 48 10.88 23.87 5.32
C GLN A 48 11.08 22.49 5.94
N ALA A 49 10.60 21.44 5.28
CA ALA A 49 10.78 20.05 5.73
C ALA A 49 12.26 19.65 5.78
N ALA A 50 13.06 20.10 4.81
CA ALA A 50 14.50 19.86 4.78
C ALA A 50 15.24 20.47 5.98
N ARG A 51 14.91 21.73 6.35
CA ARG A 51 15.49 22.39 7.53
C ARG A 51 15.11 21.69 8.83
N LEU A 52 13.84 21.34 8.99
CA LEU A 52 13.35 20.63 10.17
C LEU A 52 14.08 19.29 10.35
N TRP A 53 14.29 18.55 9.26
CA TRP A 53 15.04 17.30 9.33
C TRP A 53 16.51 17.51 9.69
N GLN A 54 17.19 18.52 9.13
CA GLN A 54 18.57 18.85 9.50
C GLN A 54 18.73 19.20 10.99
N GLN A 55 17.67 19.70 11.63
CA GLN A 55 17.62 20.00 13.06
C GLN A 55 17.25 18.79 13.93
N GLY A 56 17.10 17.60 13.35
CA GLY A 56 16.68 16.39 14.06
C GLY A 56 15.18 16.32 14.36
N LYS A 57 14.35 17.20 13.79
CA LYS A 57 12.91 17.28 14.04
C LYS A 57 12.11 16.49 13.00
N ALA A 58 12.27 15.18 13.01
CA ALA A 58 11.70 14.30 11.98
C ALA A 58 10.16 14.33 11.93
N GLU A 59 9.49 14.28 13.09
CA GLU A 59 8.03 14.32 13.17
C GLU A 59 7.46 15.63 12.59
N GLU A 60 8.02 16.78 12.97
CA GLU A 60 7.63 18.10 12.43
C GLU A 60 7.87 18.18 10.92
N ALA A 61 8.98 17.62 10.42
CA ALA A 61 9.27 17.59 9.00
C ALA A 61 8.29 16.72 8.20
N ILE A 62 7.81 15.61 8.79
CA ILE A 62 6.78 14.77 8.18
C ILE A 62 5.42 15.45 8.16
N GLU A 63 5.06 16.14 9.23
CA GLU A 63 3.84 16.94 9.26
C GLU A 63 3.87 18.05 8.20
N ALA A 64 5.02 18.71 8.03
CA ALA A 64 5.22 19.74 7.01
C ALA A 64 5.07 19.18 5.57
N ILE A 65 5.48 17.94 5.33
CA ILE A 65 5.27 17.24 4.05
C ILE A 65 3.80 16.85 3.85
N GLY A 66 3.08 16.57 4.93
CA GLY A 66 1.66 16.27 4.92
C GLY A 66 1.30 15.02 4.10
N SER A 67 0.26 15.14 3.27
CA SER A 67 -0.27 14.03 2.45
C SER A 67 -0.04 14.20 0.94
N GLY A 68 0.79 15.18 0.56
CA GLY A 68 1.19 15.44 -0.82
C GLY A 68 2.15 14.37 -1.37
N ASP A 69 2.76 14.66 -2.52
CA ASP A 69 3.53 13.68 -3.32
C ASP A 69 4.59 12.92 -2.51
N HIS A 70 5.37 13.63 -1.72
CA HIS A 70 6.39 13.06 -0.84
C HIS A 70 5.82 12.10 0.21
N GLY A 71 4.58 12.32 0.68
CA GLY A 71 3.87 11.41 1.58
C GLY A 71 3.33 10.16 0.89
N GLN A 72 3.21 10.18 -0.44
CA GLN A 72 2.75 9.05 -1.25
C GLN A 72 3.91 8.20 -1.78
N ALA A 73 5.12 8.75 -1.93
CA ALA A 73 6.31 8.05 -2.43
C ALA A 73 6.97 7.07 -1.44
N VAL A 74 6.26 6.67 -0.39
CA VAL A 74 6.77 5.82 0.69
C VAL A 74 6.94 4.35 0.30
N ASP A 75 6.36 3.95 -0.83
CA ASP A 75 6.38 2.60 -1.36
C ASP A 75 6.47 2.59 -2.89
N ALA A 76 6.83 1.45 -3.47
CA ALA A 76 6.99 1.30 -4.92
C ALA A 76 5.72 1.66 -5.70
N ILE A 77 4.54 1.22 -5.24
CA ILE A 77 3.28 1.50 -5.91
C ILE A 77 2.89 2.98 -5.84
N GLY A 78 3.21 3.67 -4.74
CA GLY A 78 3.04 5.10 -4.59
C GLY A 78 3.96 5.89 -5.51
N ARG A 79 5.20 5.44 -5.71
CA ARG A 79 6.09 6.04 -6.73
C ARG A 79 5.58 5.80 -8.15
N ALA A 80 5.04 4.62 -8.45
CA ALA A 80 4.40 4.34 -9.74
C ALA A 80 3.18 5.25 -9.98
N TRP A 81 2.36 5.46 -8.94
CA TRP A 81 1.22 6.38 -8.99
C TRP A 81 1.66 7.83 -9.28
N LEU A 82 2.65 8.35 -8.54
CA LEU A 82 3.18 9.71 -8.75
C LEU A 82 3.80 9.91 -10.12
N ALA A 83 4.44 8.86 -10.66
CA ALA A 83 5.00 8.88 -12.00
C ALA A 83 3.93 8.77 -13.10
N GLY A 84 2.65 8.65 -12.76
CA GLY A 84 1.55 8.48 -13.71
C GLY A 84 1.63 7.15 -14.47
N LEU A 85 2.21 6.11 -13.85
CA LEU A 85 2.39 4.78 -14.45
C LEU A 85 1.19 3.85 -14.22
N LEU A 86 0.26 4.23 -13.33
CA LEU A 86 -0.96 3.47 -13.04
C LEU A 86 -2.17 3.98 -13.84
N ALA A 87 -1.98 4.36 -15.11
CA ALA A 87 -3.08 4.83 -15.94
C ALA A 87 -3.89 3.63 -16.47
N HIS A 88 -5.22 3.67 -16.33
CA HIS A 88 -6.12 2.62 -16.84
C HIS A 88 -7.44 3.24 -17.32
N PRO A 89 -8.06 2.75 -18.42
CA PRO A 89 -9.24 3.38 -19.01
C PRO A 89 -10.48 3.36 -18.10
N ALA A 90 -10.62 2.34 -17.27
CA ALA A 90 -11.84 2.10 -16.47
C ALA A 90 -11.64 2.13 -14.96
N ARG A 91 -10.42 2.34 -14.47
CA ARG A 91 -10.07 2.24 -13.04
C ARG A 91 -9.23 3.44 -12.63
N SER A 92 -9.52 3.97 -11.44
CA SER A 92 -8.75 5.08 -10.87
C SER A 92 -7.36 4.60 -10.46
N ALA A 93 -6.35 5.43 -10.75
CA ALA A 93 -4.97 5.19 -10.36
C ALA A 93 -4.82 5.13 -8.83
N GLU A 94 -5.60 5.93 -8.09
CA GLU A 94 -5.69 5.91 -6.63
C GLU A 94 -6.25 4.59 -6.11
N ALA A 95 -7.32 4.08 -6.73
CA ALA A 95 -7.92 2.81 -6.35
C ALA A 95 -6.93 1.65 -6.54
N MET A 96 -6.20 1.64 -7.66
CA MET A 96 -5.16 0.63 -7.93
C MET A 96 -3.99 0.74 -6.94
N ARG A 97 -3.53 1.96 -6.64
CA ARG A 97 -2.50 2.19 -5.61
C ARG A 97 -2.94 1.63 -4.25
N ASP A 98 -4.16 1.95 -3.85
CA ASP A 98 -4.70 1.52 -2.56
C ASP A 98 -4.92 0.00 -2.53
N ALA A 99 -5.32 -0.61 -3.64
CA ALA A 99 -5.42 -2.07 -3.77
C ALA A 99 -4.07 -2.77 -3.58
N GLY A 100 -2.99 -2.26 -4.18
CA GLY A 100 -1.65 -2.81 -3.97
C GLY A 100 -1.14 -2.63 -2.54
N ARG A 101 -1.43 -1.50 -1.89
CA ARG A 101 -1.14 -1.31 -0.45
C ARG A 101 -1.92 -2.26 0.45
N VAL A 102 -3.17 -2.55 0.12
CA VAL A 102 -3.97 -3.57 0.83
C VAL A 102 -3.36 -4.95 0.64
N LEU A 103 -2.94 -5.29 -0.58
CA LEU A 103 -2.27 -6.57 -0.86
C LEU A 103 -0.99 -6.73 -0.05
N PHE A 104 -0.11 -5.71 -0.05
CA PHE A 104 1.08 -5.67 0.79
C PHE A 104 0.76 -5.92 2.26
N LYS A 105 -0.23 -5.20 2.81
CA LYS A 105 -0.63 -5.34 4.20
C LYS A 105 -1.09 -6.75 4.52
N LEU A 106 -1.94 -7.33 3.67
CA LEU A 106 -2.47 -8.69 3.87
C LEU A 106 -1.35 -9.73 3.83
N TYR A 107 -0.43 -9.62 2.86
CA TYR A 107 0.72 -10.51 2.74
C TYR A 107 1.61 -10.45 3.98
N TRP A 108 2.08 -9.26 4.33
CA TRP A 108 3.05 -9.12 5.41
C TRP A 108 2.44 -9.32 6.80
N SER A 109 1.13 -9.10 6.97
CA SER A 109 0.44 -9.47 8.21
C SER A 109 0.52 -10.97 8.51
N HIS A 110 0.70 -11.80 7.47
CA HIS A 110 0.84 -13.25 7.61
C HIS A 110 2.31 -13.70 7.60
N TYR A 111 3.16 -13.09 6.77
CA TYR A 111 4.52 -13.57 6.50
C TYR A 111 5.65 -12.76 7.15
N ALA A 112 5.38 -11.66 7.86
CA ALA A 112 6.45 -10.81 8.41
C ALA A 112 7.32 -11.49 9.47
N GLU A 113 6.84 -12.56 10.13
CA GLU A 113 7.69 -13.35 11.04
C GLU A 113 8.75 -14.17 10.32
N LEU A 114 8.54 -14.47 9.04
CA LEU A 114 9.43 -15.28 8.21
C LEU A 114 10.43 -14.43 7.43
N ALA A 115 10.27 -13.11 7.41
CA ALA A 115 11.21 -12.22 6.72
C ALA A 115 12.47 -11.94 7.57
N PRO A 116 13.67 -11.99 6.96
CA PRO A 116 14.92 -11.54 7.59
C PRO A 116 14.85 -10.07 8.04
N SER A 117 14.07 -9.25 7.35
CA SER A 117 13.77 -7.84 7.66
C SER A 117 12.42 -7.66 8.38
N GLY A 118 11.90 -8.73 8.98
CA GLY A 118 10.57 -8.79 9.61
C GLY A 118 10.32 -7.72 10.68
N GLY A 119 11.37 -7.19 11.31
CA GLY A 119 11.27 -6.05 12.25
C GLY A 119 10.71 -4.78 11.60
N LEU A 120 11.19 -4.42 10.41
CA LEU A 120 10.72 -3.27 9.64
C LEU A 120 9.26 -3.44 9.20
N TYR A 121 8.91 -4.64 8.73
CA TYR A 121 7.55 -4.96 8.29
C TYR A 121 6.57 -5.05 9.46
N ARG A 122 7.02 -5.55 10.63
CA ARG A 122 6.27 -5.56 11.89
C ARG A 122 6.01 -4.15 12.41
N GLU A 123 6.98 -3.25 12.29
CA GLU A 123 6.79 -1.83 12.62
C GLU A 123 5.83 -1.14 11.64
N MET A 124 5.93 -1.41 10.32
CA MET A 124 5.02 -0.85 9.31
C MET A 124 3.58 -1.34 9.42
N LEU A 125 3.34 -2.53 9.96
CA LEU A 125 2.00 -3.07 10.19
C LEU A 125 1.36 -2.56 11.48
N GLY A 126 2.11 -1.78 12.28
CA GLY A 126 1.78 -1.47 13.65
C GLY A 126 1.93 -2.72 14.55
N ARG A 127 1.89 -2.53 15.87
CA ARG A 127 1.97 -3.59 16.91
C ARG A 127 0.85 -4.66 16.88
N GLY A 128 0.30 -4.97 15.71
CA GLY A 128 -0.78 -5.92 15.46
C GLY A 128 -0.34 -7.18 14.70
N ILE A 129 0.96 -7.51 14.66
CA ILE A 129 1.36 -8.88 14.33
C ILE A 129 1.00 -9.72 15.55
N VAL A 130 -0.14 -10.38 15.41
CA VAL A 130 -0.77 -11.28 16.36
C VAL A 130 0.16 -12.46 16.61
N ARG A 131 1.08 -12.32 17.58
CA ARG A 131 1.42 -13.44 18.45
C ARG A 131 0.35 -13.48 19.50
N SER A 132 -0.75 -14.18 19.23
CA SER A 132 -1.81 -14.32 20.22
C SER A 132 -2.43 -15.70 20.16
N THR A 133 -2.66 -16.22 21.36
CA THR A 133 -3.10 -17.58 21.68
C THR A 133 -4.61 -17.66 21.89
N THR A 134 -5.37 -16.62 21.52
CA THR A 134 -6.83 -16.57 21.72
C THR A 134 -7.60 -17.01 20.47
N GLU A 135 -8.76 -17.64 20.63
CA GLU A 135 -9.62 -18.07 19.51
C GLU A 135 -10.02 -16.91 18.58
N HIS A 136 -10.27 -15.72 19.14
CA HIS A 136 -10.65 -14.53 18.37
C HIS A 136 -9.54 -14.09 17.40
N ASP A 137 -8.30 -14.21 17.84
CA ASP A 137 -7.13 -13.86 17.05
C ASP A 137 -6.84 -14.87 15.94
N ILE A 138 -7.10 -16.16 16.20
CA ILE A 138 -7.03 -17.24 15.20
C ILE A 138 -8.08 -17.02 14.10
N GLU A 139 -9.32 -16.71 14.47
CA GLU A 139 -10.39 -16.42 13.50
C GLU A 139 -10.04 -15.21 12.64
N ARG A 140 -9.52 -14.15 13.25
CA ARG A 140 -9.05 -12.94 12.54
C ARG A 140 -7.91 -13.26 11.57
N ALA A 141 -6.94 -14.07 11.97
CA ALA A 141 -5.83 -14.49 11.11
C ALA A 141 -6.35 -15.27 9.89
N ALA A 142 -7.26 -16.23 10.11
CA ALA A 142 -7.89 -17.00 9.03
C ALA A 142 -8.70 -16.11 8.06
N GLN A 143 -9.38 -15.08 8.57
CA GLN A 143 -10.10 -14.11 7.71
C GLN A 143 -9.14 -13.29 6.84
N LEU A 144 -8.00 -12.85 7.38
CA LEU A 144 -6.98 -12.10 6.63
C LEU A 144 -6.30 -12.98 5.58
N GLU A 145 -5.97 -14.22 5.93
CA GLU A 145 -5.42 -15.21 5.00
C GLU A 145 -6.42 -15.53 3.88
N GLY A 146 -7.69 -15.76 4.21
CA GLY A 146 -8.73 -15.95 3.21
C GLY A 146 -8.91 -14.73 2.29
N ALA A 147 -8.72 -13.52 2.80
CA ALA A 147 -8.74 -12.30 1.99
C ALA A 147 -7.53 -12.19 1.06
N LEU A 148 -6.34 -12.62 1.51
CA LEU A 148 -5.14 -12.69 0.70
C LEU A 148 -5.31 -13.73 -0.43
N ASN A 149 -5.75 -14.94 -0.09
CA ASN A 149 -5.92 -16.03 -1.04
C ASN A 149 -6.95 -15.70 -2.13
N ARG A 150 -8.05 -15.02 -1.79
CA ARG A 150 -9.01 -14.52 -2.80
C ARG A 150 -8.36 -13.54 -3.79
N ARG A 151 -7.46 -12.68 -3.32
CA ARG A 151 -6.74 -11.75 -4.20
C ARG A 151 -5.71 -12.48 -5.07
N PHE A 152 -5.01 -13.47 -4.53
CA PHE A 152 -4.11 -14.29 -5.33
C PHE A 152 -4.85 -15.11 -6.39
N ALA A 153 -6.02 -15.67 -6.08
CA ALA A 153 -6.85 -16.35 -7.08
C ALA A 153 -7.21 -15.42 -8.25
N ILE A 154 -7.61 -14.18 -7.97
CA ILE A 154 -7.88 -13.17 -9.03
C ILE A 154 -6.64 -12.90 -9.88
N LEU A 155 -5.46 -12.80 -9.25
CA LEU A 155 -4.21 -12.57 -9.98
C LEU A 155 -3.77 -13.81 -10.79
N ASP A 156 -4.00 -15.01 -10.27
CA ASP A 156 -3.73 -16.26 -10.96
C ASP A 156 -4.59 -16.39 -12.23
N ASP A 157 -5.87 -16.00 -12.15
CA ASP A 157 -6.79 -15.96 -13.30
C ASP A 157 -6.34 -14.96 -14.38
N CYS A 158 -5.60 -13.91 -14.00
CA CYS A 158 -5.01 -12.95 -14.94
C CYS A 158 -3.72 -13.45 -15.61
N GLY A 159 -3.14 -14.54 -15.10
CA GLY A 159 -1.93 -15.16 -15.63
C GLY A 159 -0.67 -14.93 -14.80
N ARG A 160 0.32 -15.81 -15.01
CA ARG A 160 1.56 -15.87 -14.21
C ARG A 160 2.38 -14.59 -14.27
N ASP A 161 2.50 -13.97 -15.45
CA ASP A 161 3.32 -12.77 -15.62
C ASP A 161 2.69 -11.54 -14.95
N VAL A 162 1.35 -11.46 -14.98
CA VAL A 162 0.57 -10.45 -14.25
C VAL A 162 0.78 -10.62 -12.75
N ARG A 163 0.61 -11.84 -12.23
CA ARG A 163 0.87 -12.13 -10.82
C ARG A 163 2.27 -11.74 -10.40
N LYS A 164 3.30 -12.16 -11.15
CA LYS A 164 4.70 -11.82 -10.86
C LYS A 164 4.94 -10.31 -10.89
N ALA A 165 4.35 -9.58 -11.83
CA ALA A 165 4.51 -8.14 -11.93
C ALA A 165 3.87 -7.42 -10.73
N VAL A 166 2.68 -7.84 -10.31
CA VAL A 166 2.00 -7.30 -9.12
C VAL A 166 2.77 -7.66 -7.85
N GLU A 167 3.22 -8.90 -7.68
CA GLU A 167 4.04 -9.32 -6.54
C GLU A 167 5.35 -8.54 -6.46
N SER A 168 6.05 -8.39 -7.60
CA SER A 168 7.28 -7.60 -7.70
C SER A 168 7.08 -6.13 -7.31
N LEU A 169 5.92 -5.55 -7.67
CA LEU A 169 5.59 -4.16 -7.38
C LEU A 169 5.07 -3.95 -5.95
N CYS A 170 4.33 -4.91 -5.38
CA CYS A 170 3.53 -4.70 -4.17
C CYS A 170 3.94 -5.57 -2.98
N ILE A 171 4.62 -6.70 -3.17
CA ILE A 171 4.86 -7.68 -2.10
C ILE A 171 6.34 -7.90 -1.84
N ASP A 172 7.15 -7.90 -2.90
CA ASP A 172 8.55 -8.34 -2.86
C ASP A 172 9.37 -7.67 -1.74
N HIS A 173 10.47 -8.33 -1.32
CA HIS A 173 11.30 -7.95 -0.16
C HIS A 173 11.85 -6.52 -0.18
N HIS A 174 11.70 -5.84 -1.31
CA HIS A 174 12.08 -4.47 -1.56
C HIS A 174 10.88 -3.53 -1.68
N PHE A 175 9.74 -3.76 -1.00
CA PHE A 175 8.56 -2.88 -1.11
C PHE A 175 8.86 -1.37 -1.00
N GLU A 176 9.85 -1.00 -0.19
CA GLU A 176 10.34 0.38 -0.08
C GLU A 176 11.11 0.85 -1.32
N PHE A 177 11.97 -0.01 -1.89
CA PHE A 177 12.80 0.27 -3.06
C PHE A 177 12.11 -0.04 -4.37
N GLY A 178 11.02 -0.79 -4.35
CA GLY A 178 10.46 -1.40 -5.52
C GLY A 178 11.47 -2.23 -6.30
N PRO A 179 11.03 -2.76 -7.44
CA PRO A 179 11.91 -3.46 -8.35
C PRO A 179 12.71 -2.48 -9.22
N LEU A 180 13.93 -2.87 -9.59
CA LEU A 180 14.82 -2.02 -10.41
C LEU A 180 14.18 -1.56 -11.73
N TRP A 181 13.28 -2.38 -12.30
CA TRP A 181 12.58 -2.02 -13.54
C TRP A 181 11.68 -0.79 -13.35
N LEU A 182 11.12 -0.57 -12.16
CA LEU A 182 10.29 0.60 -11.87
C LEU A 182 11.13 1.87 -11.87
N ASP A 183 12.29 1.84 -11.22
CA ASP A 183 13.16 3.02 -11.14
C ASP A 183 13.70 3.40 -12.53
N ARG A 184 14.00 2.40 -13.38
CA ARG A 184 14.37 2.63 -14.79
C ARG A 184 13.24 3.30 -15.57
N LEU A 185 11.98 2.87 -15.40
CA LEU A 185 10.83 3.52 -16.03
C LEU A 185 10.64 4.96 -15.57
N ILE A 186 10.73 5.19 -14.26
CA ILE A 186 10.57 6.53 -13.68
C ILE A 186 11.67 7.45 -14.21
N ALA A 187 12.92 6.97 -14.26
CA ALA A 187 14.05 7.73 -14.82
C ALA A 187 13.84 8.04 -16.30
N ALA A 188 13.45 7.04 -17.11
CA ALA A 188 13.19 7.21 -18.53
C ALA A 188 12.09 8.26 -18.78
N ARG A 189 11.00 8.20 -18.01
CA ARG A 189 9.88 9.15 -18.09
C ARG A 189 10.29 10.58 -17.69
N ARG A 190 11.08 10.73 -16.62
CA ARG A 190 11.62 12.03 -16.19
C ARG A 190 12.53 12.66 -17.26
N GLN A 191 13.33 11.83 -17.94
CA GLN A 191 14.24 12.25 -19.00
C GLN A 191 13.57 12.36 -20.38
N LYS A 192 12.29 11.98 -20.50
CA LYS A 192 11.53 11.91 -21.77
C LYS A 192 12.21 11.04 -22.83
N ILE A 193 12.89 9.98 -22.40
CA ILE A 193 13.51 8.98 -23.28
C ILE A 193 12.62 7.74 -23.39
N ALA A 194 12.87 6.92 -24.41
CA ALA A 194 12.17 5.65 -24.57
C ALA A 194 12.41 4.74 -23.36
N ALA A 195 11.33 4.18 -22.84
CA ALA A 195 11.38 3.19 -21.78
C ALA A 195 11.90 1.85 -22.33
N ASP A 196 12.58 1.11 -21.47
CA ASP A 196 12.91 -0.28 -21.71
C ASP A 196 11.63 -1.11 -21.96
N THR A 197 11.66 -1.98 -22.97
CA THR A 197 10.50 -2.77 -23.41
C THR A 197 10.07 -3.75 -22.33
N GLU A 198 11.03 -4.42 -21.68
CA GLU A 198 10.73 -5.38 -20.61
C GLU A 198 10.08 -4.69 -19.41
N ALA A 199 10.59 -3.53 -19.01
CA ALA A 199 9.99 -2.75 -17.94
C ALA A 199 8.57 -2.26 -18.30
N SER A 200 8.36 -1.85 -19.56
CA SER A 200 7.05 -1.41 -20.07
C SER A 200 6.01 -2.53 -20.00
N LEU A 201 6.37 -3.74 -20.47
CA LEU A 201 5.50 -4.92 -20.37
C LEU A 201 5.18 -5.27 -18.92
N ARG A 202 6.15 -5.14 -18.00
CA ARG A 202 5.92 -5.41 -16.58
C ARG A 202 4.95 -4.42 -15.94
N ILE A 203 5.05 -3.13 -16.25
CA ILE A 203 4.11 -2.16 -15.67
C ILE A 203 2.70 -2.33 -16.26
N GLU A 204 2.58 -2.67 -17.55
CA GLU A 204 1.29 -2.98 -18.17
C GLU A 204 0.63 -4.21 -17.52
N ALA A 205 1.40 -5.28 -17.32
CA ALA A 205 0.93 -6.48 -16.62
C ALA A 205 0.52 -6.16 -15.17
N ALA A 206 1.31 -5.35 -14.46
CA ALA A 206 0.98 -4.92 -13.09
C ALA A 206 -0.32 -4.09 -13.06
N VAL A 207 -0.51 -3.16 -14.00
CA VAL A 207 -1.73 -2.35 -14.11
C VAL A 207 -2.95 -3.23 -14.38
N LEU A 208 -2.84 -4.22 -15.26
CA LEU A 208 -3.94 -5.16 -15.53
C LEU A 208 -4.34 -5.95 -14.27
N GLY A 209 -3.35 -6.49 -13.55
CA GLY A 209 -3.61 -7.22 -12.30
C GLY A 209 -4.19 -6.31 -11.20
N LEU A 210 -3.65 -5.10 -11.03
CA LEU A 210 -4.17 -4.14 -10.04
C LEU A 210 -5.59 -3.68 -10.39
N ALA A 211 -5.92 -3.52 -11.67
CA ALA A 211 -7.26 -3.19 -12.11
C ALA A 211 -8.27 -4.31 -11.77
N ALA A 212 -7.87 -5.58 -11.88
CA ALA A 212 -8.69 -6.72 -11.49
C ALA A 212 -8.94 -6.81 -9.97
N LEU A 213 -8.05 -6.23 -9.16
CA LEU A 213 -8.18 -6.14 -7.70
C LEU A 213 -9.05 -4.98 -7.20
N THR A 214 -9.57 -4.15 -8.12
CA THR A 214 -10.40 -2.96 -7.85
C THR A 214 -11.81 -3.07 -8.41
#